data_AF-A0A815SPX1-F1
#
_entry.id   AF-A0A815SPX1-F1
#
_cell.length_a   1.000
_cell.length_b   1.000
_cell.length_c   1.000
_cell.angle_alpha   90.00
_cell.angle_beta   90.00
_cell.angle_gamma   90.00
#
_symmetry.space_group_name_H-M   'P 1'
#
loop_
_entity.id
_entity.type
_entity.pdbx_description
1 polymer ?
#
loop_
_entity_poly.entity_id
_entity_poly.type
_entity_poly.pdbx_seq_one_letter_code
_entity_poly.pdbx_strand_id
1 'polypeptide(L)'
;MKSEELYEKLFQELNEMAEEHELELKPDFILTDFEQGSINAVKTNSIQTNSRCRTDQNLSLLIRHIPALAFLSPLEIADAFDEVKALLPPDAEPIIRWFENNYVHGKVKRTMRNGRVQRQNPLFPPEMWPVFHNMEFGFPRTQNKVEAWHRRWEILSARSHVGIFTIIKQIQKEQNEVEMEIENAMRGEPAPKKRKEDENKESRIQNVITDRGNRSTMDFLRGIAHNLSL
;
A
#
# COMPACT_ATOMS: atom_id res chain seq x y z
N MET A 1 -13.70 -12.56 -0.13
CA MET A 1 -12.57 -12.37 0.80
C MET A 1 -11.90 -13.70 1.13
N LYS A 2 -10.59 -13.78 0.92
CA LYS A 2 -9.76 -14.90 1.36
C LYS A 2 -9.58 -14.79 2.88
N SER A 3 -9.95 -15.81 3.65
CA SER A 3 -9.76 -15.82 5.10
C SER A 3 -8.28 -16.00 5.45
N GLU A 4 -7.89 -15.60 6.66
CA GLU A 4 -6.57 -15.94 7.23
C GLU A 4 -6.29 -17.44 7.12
N GLU A 5 -7.28 -18.28 7.45
CA GLU A 5 -7.24 -19.74 7.27
C GLU A 5 -6.96 -20.17 5.82
N LEU A 6 -7.43 -19.42 4.82
CA LEU A 6 -7.17 -19.73 3.41
C LEU A 6 -5.70 -19.45 3.04
N TYR A 7 -5.14 -18.36 3.56
CA TYR A 7 -3.71 -18.05 3.37
C TYR A 7 -2.84 -19.04 4.13
N GLU A 8 -3.22 -19.43 5.35
CA GLU A 8 -2.52 -20.48 6.09
C GLU A 8 -2.52 -21.79 5.31
N LYS A 9 -3.67 -22.21 4.80
CA LYS A 9 -3.76 -23.42 3.98
C LYS A 9 -2.92 -23.34 2.70
N LEU A 10 -2.91 -22.20 2.02
CA LEU A 10 -2.08 -21.95 0.83
C LEU A 10 -0.59 -22.12 1.15
N PHE A 11 -0.10 -21.48 2.22
CA PHE A 11 1.32 -21.58 2.60
C PHE A 11 1.69 -22.98 3.07
N GLN A 12 0.75 -23.70 3.71
CA GLN A 12 0.96 -25.10 4.09
C GLN A 12 1.06 -26.01 2.85
N GLU A 13 0.15 -25.91 1.90
CA GLU A 13 0.20 -26.67 0.64
C GLU A 13 1.47 -26.36 -0.17
N LEU A 14 1.94 -25.10 -0.15
CA LEU A 14 3.21 -24.72 -0.78
C LEU A 14 4.42 -25.39 -0.11
N ASN A 15 4.46 -25.46 1.21
CA ASN A 15 5.51 -26.16 1.95
C ASN A 15 5.46 -27.67 1.69
N GLU A 16 4.28 -28.28 1.70
CA GLU A 16 4.08 -29.71 1.43
C GLU A 16 4.52 -30.07 0.00
N MET A 17 4.16 -29.26 -1.01
CA MET A 17 4.62 -29.46 -2.39
C MET A 17 6.13 -29.28 -2.53
N ALA A 18 6.73 -28.36 -1.78
CA ALA A 18 8.16 -28.13 -1.82
C ALA A 18 8.93 -29.29 -1.18
N GLU A 19 8.45 -29.83 -0.05
CA GLU A 19 8.99 -31.05 0.56
C GLU A 19 8.89 -32.26 -0.39
N GLU A 20 7.75 -32.44 -1.07
CA GLU A 20 7.54 -33.52 -2.03
C GLU A 20 8.52 -33.48 -3.21
N HIS A 21 8.99 -32.28 -3.60
CA HIS A 21 9.91 -32.07 -4.71
C HIS A 21 11.37 -31.83 -4.26
N GLU A 22 11.69 -32.06 -2.98
CA GLU A 22 13.01 -31.80 -2.37
C GLU A 22 13.48 -30.34 -2.57
N LEU A 23 12.55 -29.39 -2.66
CA LEU A 23 12.80 -27.96 -2.81
C LEU A 23 12.76 -27.27 -1.45
N GLU A 24 13.85 -26.60 -1.06
CA GLU A 24 13.86 -25.81 0.16
C GLU A 24 13.33 -24.39 -0.09
N LEU A 25 12.15 -24.08 0.44
CA LEU A 25 11.58 -22.73 0.38
C LEU A 25 12.17 -21.84 1.48
N LYS A 26 13.18 -21.05 1.11
CA LYS A 26 13.75 -19.96 1.93
C LYS A 26 13.71 -18.63 1.16
N PRO A 27 12.53 -18.06 0.90
CA PRO A 27 12.45 -16.77 0.23
C PRO A 27 12.99 -15.68 1.15
N ASP A 28 13.87 -14.83 0.63
CA ASP A 28 14.37 -13.67 1.37
C ASP A 28 13.25 -12.65 1.66
N PHE A 29 12.21 -12.60 0.81
CA PHE A 29 11.07 -11.70 0.94
C PHE A 29 9.77 -12.33 0.44
N ILE A 30 8.65 -12.01 1.11
CA ILE A 30 7.30 -12.35 0.66
C ILE A 30 6.54 -11.05 0.42
N LEU A 31 6.10 -10.83 -0.82
CA LEU A 31 5.25 -9.70 -1.18
C LEU A 31 3.81 -10.21 -1.29
N THR A 32 2.94 -9.72 -0.41
CA THR A 32 1.51 -10.01 -0.43
C THR A 32 0.73 -8.75 -0.80
N ASP A 33 -0.57 -8.89 -1.01
CA ASP A 33 -1.53 -7.81 -1.25
C ASP A 33 -1.79 -6.90 -0.03
N PHE A 34 -0.89 -6.90 0.96
CA PHE A 34 -0.98 -6.18 2.24
C PHE A 34 -2.25 -6.50 3.06
N GLU A 35 -2.98 -7.56 2.73
CA GLU A 35 -4.10 -8.01 3.56
C GLU A 35 -3.60 -8.51 4.91
N GLN A 36 -4.25 -8.10 6.01
CA GLN A 36 -3.87 -8.49 7.36
C GLN A 36 -3.82 -10.02 7.54
N GLY A 37 -4.73 -10.75 6.87
CA GLY A 37 -4.77 -12.21 6.90
C GLY A 37 -3.58 -12.87 6.21
N SER A 38 -3.08 -12.32 5.11
CA SER A 38 -1.89 -12.86 4.44
C SER A 38 -0.62 -12.58 5.26
N ILE A 39 -0.53 -11.41 5.89
CA ILE A 39 0.57 -11.05 6.81
C ILE A 39 0.60 -11.96 8.04
N ASN A 40 -0.55 -12.25 8.64
CA ASN A 40 -0.64 -13.13 9.80
C ASN A 40 -0.29 -14.58 9.44
N ALA A 41 -0.83 -15.10 8.34
CA ALA A 41 -0.54 -16.45 7.86
C ALA A 41 0.95 -16.68 7.57
N VAL A 42 1.62 -15.69 6.97
CA VAL A 42 3.09 -15.73 6.77
C VAL A 42 3.84 -15.80 8.10
N LYS A 43 3.38 -15.09 9.14
CA LYS A 43 4.00 -15.11 10.47
C LYS A 43 3.80 -16.46 11.17
N THR A 44 2.64 -17.10 10.99
CA THR A 44 2.31 -18.40 11.61
C THR A 44 3.03 -19.55 10.92
N ASN A 45 3.07 -19.57 9.59
CA ASN A 45 3.53 -20.73 8.82
C ASN A 45 5.04 -20.82 8.57
N SER A 46 5.84 -20.07 9.34
CA SER A 46 7.29 -20.29 9.45
C SER A 46 8.04 -20.36 8.12
N ILE A 47 7.60 -19.63 7.09
CA ILE A 47 8.49 -19.35 5.97
C ILE A 47 9.56 -18.43 6.54
N GLN A 48 10.72 -18.99 6.87
CA GLN A 48 11.82 -18.27 7.51
C GLN A 48 12.39 -17.26 6.51
N THR A 49 11.70 -16.14 6.31
CA THR A 49 12.35 -14.94 5.77
C THR A 49 13.43 -14.57 6.76
N ASN A 50 14.66 -14.34 6.27
CA ASN A 50 15.81 -13.98 7.09
C ASN A 50 15.40 -12.96 8.17
N SER A 51 15.44 -13.39 9.43
CA SER A 51 14.92 -12.70 10.61
C SER A 51 15.65 -11.40 10.97
N ARG A 52 16.47 -10.85 10.05
CA ARG A 52 17.13 -9.55 10.19
C ARG A 52 16.18 -8.36 10.03
N CYS A 53 15.08 -8.51 9.27
CA CYS A 53 14.09 -7.44 9.10
C CYS A 53 13.41 -7.05 10.43
N ARG A 54 13.39 -7.97 11.41
CA ARG A 54 12.77 -7.76 12.72
C ARG A 54 13.67 -7.00 13.70
N THR A 55 14.98 -7.01 13.50
CA THR A 55 15.95 -6.57 14.53
C THR A 55 16.58 -5.22 14.20
N ASP A 56 16.57 -4.79 12.94
CA ASP A 56 17.15 -3.50 12.54
C ASP A 56 16.04 -2.44 12.37
N GLN A 57 15.81 -1.67 13.44
CA GLN A 57 14.85 -0.55 13.44
C GLN A 57 15.12 0.45 12.31
N ASN A 58 16.38 0.60 11.90
CA ASN A 58 16.76 1.49 10.81
C ASN A 58 16.30 0.94 9.46
N LEU A 59 16.42 -0.38 9.23
CA LEU A 59 15.92 -1.03 8.01
C LEU A 59 14.39 -0.94 7.91
N SER A 60 13.67 -1.21 9.01
CA SER A 60 12.21 -1.08 9.03
C SER A 60 11.75 0.35 8.70
N LEU A 61 12.42 1.36 9.26
CA LEU A 61 12.12 2.75 8.98
C LEU A 61 12.46 3.10 7.52
N LEU A 62 13.57 2.60 6.98
CA LEU A 62 13.99 2.87 5.62
C LEU A 62 13.04 2.23 4.59
N ILE A 63 12.56 1.01 4.82
CA ILE A 63 11.54 0.37 3.98
C ILE A 63 10.24 1.19 3.96
N ARG A 64 9.87 1.83 5.08
CA ARG A 64 8.69 2.71 5.15
C ARG A 64 8.85 4.01 4.35
N HIS A 65 10.04 4.34 3.85
CA HIS A 65 10.18 5.47 2.91
C HIS A 65 9.52 5.16 1.57
N ILE A 66 9.48 3.88 1.14
CA ILE A 66 8.84 3.48 -0.13
C ILE A 66 7.35 3.88 -0.17
N PRO A 67 6.48 3.47 0.78
CA PRO A 67 5.10 3.94 0.80
C PRO A 67 4.97 5.43 1.12
N ALA A 68 5.97 6.05 1.77
CA ALA A 68 5.98 7.49 2.02
C ALA A 68 6.18 8.32 0.73
N LEU A 69 6.74 7.75 -0.34
CA LEU A 69 6.85 8.41 -1.65
C LEU A 69 5.50 8.86 -2.20
N ALA A 70 4.41 8.19 -1.83
CA ALA A 70 3.06 8.56 -2.28
C ALA A 70 2.62 9.94 -1.78
N PHE A 71 3.32 10.52 -0.79
CA PHE A 71 3.05 11.85 -0.25
C PHE A 71 3.82 12.96 -0.98
N LEU A 72 4.69 12.63 -1.93
CA LEU A 72 5.41 13.59 -2.76
C LEU A 72 4.64 13.89 -4.05
N SER A 73 4.94 15.01 -4.70
CA SER A 73 4.39 15.28 -6.03
C SER A 73 4.97 14.27 -7.04
N PRO A 74 4.23 13.92 -8.11
CA PRO A 74 4.70 12.97 -9.13
C PRO A 74 6.11 13.26 -9.67
N LEU A 75 6.46 14.55 -9.76
CA LEU A 75 7.74 15.03 -10.29
C LEU A 75 8.92 14.76 -9.35
N GLU A 76 8.69 14.71 -8.03
CA GLU A 76 9.73 14.49 -7.02
C GLU A 76 9.98 13.02 -6.72
N ILE A 77 9.05 12.13 -7.08
CA ILE A 77 9.07 10.71 -6.69
C ILE A 77 10.30 9.98 -7.22
N ALA A 78 10.71 10.23 -8.47
CA ALA A 78 11.84 9.55 -9.09
C ALA A 78 13.17 9.89 -8.40
N ASP A 79 13.43 11.18 -8.19
CA ASP A 79 14.65 11.65 -7.53
C ASP A 79 14.70 11.18 -6.07
N ALA A 80 13.58 11.30 -5.35
CA ALA A 80 13.48 10.86 -3.97
C ALA A 80 13.65 9.34 -3.82
N PHE A 81 13.14 8.56 -4.79
CA PHE A 81 13.34 7.10 -4.81
C PHE A 81 14.81 6.74 -4.99
N ASP A 82 15.55 7.44 -5.86
CA ASP A 82 16.97 7.17 -6.08
C ASP A 82 17.81 7.49 -4.84
N GLU A 83 17.47 8.55 -4.09
CA GLU A 83 18.07 8.85 -2.78
C GLU A 83 17.79 7.74 -1.75
N VAL A 84 16.55 7.27 -1.66
CA VAL A 84 16.16 6.17 -0.76
C VAL A 84 16.87 4.87 -1.15
N LYS A 85 16.97 4.57 -2.45
CA LYS A 85 17.65 3.39 -2.98
C LYS A 85 19.14 3.37 -2.60
N ALA A 86 19.81 4.52 -2.61
CA ALA A 86 21.22 4.61 -2.22
C ALA A 86 21.49 4.25 -0.75
N LEU A 87 20.48 4.36 0.12
CA LEU A 87 20.58 4.06 1.55
C LEU A 87 20.19 2.61 1.89
N LEU A 88 19.48 1.92 0.99
CA LEU A 88 18.94 0.59 1.26
C LEU A 88 20.03 -0.49 1.19
N PRO A 89 19.99 -1.50 2.09
CA PRO A 89 20.98 -2.56 2.07
C PRO A 89 20.83 -3.45 0.82
N PRO A 90 21.90 -4.13 0.39
CA PRO A 90 21.87 -5.03 -0.77
C PRO A 90 20.79 -6.12 -0.67
N ASP A 91 20.47 -6.56 0.54
CA ASP A 91 19.44 -7.55 0.80
C ASP A 91 18.08 -7.09 0.24
N ALA A 92 17.74 -5.79 0.28
CA ALA A 92 16.45 -5.27 -0.20
C ALA A 92 16.38 -5.09 -1.74
N GLU A 93 17.47 -5.30 -2.47
CA GLU A 93 17.58 -5.10 -3.92
C GLU A 93 16.48 -5.78 -4.75
N PRO A 94 16.01 -7.01 -4.46
CA PRO A 94 14.95 -7.64 -5.25
C PRO A 94 13.63 -6.85 -5.22
N ILE A 95 13.23 -6.37 -4.04
CA ILE A 95 11.99 -5.58 -3.87
C ILE A 95 12.17 -4.22 -4.52
N ILE A 96 13.30 -3.56 -4.27
CA ILE A 96 13.59 -2.21 -4.80
C ILE A 96 13.57 -2.24 -6.31
N ARG A 97 14.24 -3.22 -6.92
CA ARG A 97 14.27 -3.39 -8.36
C ARG A 97 12.88 -3.67 -8.93
N TRP A 98 12.06 -4.46 -8.25
CA TRP A 98 10.68 -4.67 -8.67
C TRP A 98 9.88 -3.36 -8.60
N PHE A 99 9.98 -2.61 -7.51
CA PHE A 99 9.28 -1.33 -7.35
C PHE A 99 9.74 -0.30 -8.38
N GLU A 100 11.05 -0.15 -8.57
CA GLU A 100 11.67 0.71 -9.59
C GLU A 100 11.10 0.42 -10.98
N ASN A 101 11.03 -0.86 -11.34
CA ASN A 101 10.61 -1.29 -12.67
C ASN A 101 9.11 -1.17 -12.92
N ASN A 102 8.27 -1.25 -11.89
CA ASN A 102 6.83 -1.27 -12.05
C ASN A 102 6.14 0.06 -11.69
N TYR A 103 6.75 0.87 -10.80
CA TYR A 103 6.10 2.05 -10.21
C TYR A 103 6.84 3.37 -10.41
N VAL A 104 8.16 3.36 -10.65
CA VAL A 104 8.98 4.58 -10.68
C VAL A 104 9.58 4.84 -12.07
N HIS A 105 10.67 4.13 -12.41
CA HIS A 105 11.47 4.39 -13.61
C HIS A 105 11.11 3.51 -14.80
N GLY A 106 10.50 2.35 -14.54
CA GLY A 106 10.16 1.39 -15.58
C GLY A 106 11.34 0.48 -15.99
N LYS A 107 11.00 -0.63 -16.67
CA LYS A 107 11.97 -1.67 -17.05
C LYS A 107 12.98 -1.18 -18.08
N VAL A 108 14.26 -1.49 -17.86
CA VAL A 108 15.32 -1.21 -18.84
C VAL A 108 15.10 -2.05 -20.11
N LYS A 109 14.90 -1.39 -21.25
CA LYS A 109 14.70 -2.03 -22.57
C LYS A 109 16.01 -2.18 -23.32
N ARG A 110 16.86 -1.15 -23.30
CA ARG A 110 18.13 -1.14 -24.04
C ARG A 110 19.13 -0.18 -23.39
N THR A 111 20.35 -0.64 -23.17
CA THR A 111 21.47 0.25 -22.86
C THR A 111 22.21 0.58 -24.15
N MET A 112 22.27 1.85 -24.51
CA MET A 112 22.98 2.31 -25.70
C MET A 112 24.50 2.39 -25.44
N ARG A 113 25.31 2.35 -26.50
CA ARG A 113 26.78 2.41 -26.41
C ARG A 113 27.33 3.69 -25.75
N ASN A 114 26.53 4.75 -25.70
CA ASN A 114 26.86 6.02 -25.05
C ASN A 114 26.47 6.07 -23.55
N GLY A 115 26.11 4.93 -22.95
CA GLY A 115 25.68 4.85 -21.55
C GLY A 115 24.24 5.29 -21.29
N ARG A 116 23.51 5.81 -22.28
CA ARG A 116 22.09 6.14 -22.12
C ARG A 116 21.24 4.89 -22.03
N VAL A 117 20.43 4.80 -20.97
CA VAL A 117 19.51 3.69 -20.72
C VAL A 117 18.13 4.06 -21.24
N GLN A 118 17.62 3.29 -22.21
CA GLN A 118 16.24 3.39 -22.65
C GLN A 118 15.38 2.50 -21.77
N ARG A 119 14.43 3.10 -21.04
CA ARG A 119 13.45 2.41 -20.21
C ARG A 119 12.09 2.35 -20.92
N GLN A 120 11.30 1.32 -20.62
CA GLN A 120 9.87 1.29 -20.90
C GLN A 120 9.15 2.09 -19.82
N ASN A 121 7.95 2.58 -20.10
CA ASN A 121 7.14 3.19 -19.06
C ASN A 121 6.82 2.15 -17.97
N PRO A 122 6.80 2.56 -16.69
CA PRO A 122 6.31 1.72 -15.60
C PRO A 122 4.86 1.27 -15.85
N LEU A 123 4.48 0.12 -15.29
CA LEU A 123 3.12 -0.39 -15.38
C LEU A 123 2.13 0.52 -14.64
N PHE A 124 2.57 1.11 -13.53
CA PHE A 124 1.82 2.03 -12.69
C PHE A 124 2.63 3.32 -12.51
N PRO A 125 2.52 4.29 -13.44
CA PRO A 125 3.32 5.51 -13.41
C PRO A 125 3.14 6.34 -12.12
N PRO A 126 4.17 7.09 -11.67
CA PRO A 126 4.11 8.00 -10.52
C PRO A 126 2.98 9.04 -10.57
N GLU A 127 2.35 9.27 -11.71
CA GLU A 127 1.18 10.13 -11.84
C GLU A 127 -0.12 9.47 -11.35
N MET A 128 -0.16 8.13 -11.23
CA MET A 128 -1.38 7.36 -10.97
C MET A 128 -1.64 7.09 -9.49
N TRP A 129 -0.59 6.88 -8.70
CA TRP A 129 -0.69 6.42 -7.31
C TRP A 129 -0.34 7.43 -6.19
N PRO A 130 0.03 8.71 -6.43
CA PRO A 130 0.36 9.60 -5.33
C PRO A 130 -0.90 10.08 -4.62
N VAL A 131 -0.86 10.00 -3.30
CA VAL A 131 -1.85 10.57 -2.38
C VAL A 131 -1.73 12.10 -2.31
N PHE A 132 -0.66 12.68 -2.86
CA PHE A 132 -0.42 14.13 -2.93
C PHE A 132 -1.66 14.97 -3.26
N HIS A 133 -2.37 14.62 -4.35
CA HIS A 133 -3.57 15.34 -4.76
C HIS A 133 -4.73 15.19 -3.76
N ASN A 134 -4.88 14.03 -3.13
CA ASN A 134 -5.93 13.83 -2.12
C ASN A 134 -5.72 14.77 -0.93
N MET A 135 -4.47 15.11 -0.61
CA MET A 135 -4.17 16.06 0.45
C MET A 135 -4.53 17.49 0.07
N GLU A 136 -4.22 17.90 -1.17
CA GLU A 136 -4.56 19.24 -1.68
C GLU A 136 -6.09 19.50 -1.65
N PHE A 137 -6.89 18.49 -1.99
CA PHE A 137 -8.34 18.59 -2.01
C PHE A 137 -9.03 18.15 -0.70
N GLY A 138 -8.25 17.78 0.33
CA GLY A 138 -8.78 17.30 1.61
C GLY A 138 -9.56 15.98 1.52
N PHE A 139 -9.34 15.19 0.47
CA PHE A 139 -9.94 13.88 0.30
C PHE A 139 -9.35 12.86 1.29
N PRO A 140 -10.15 11.86 1.71
CA PRO A 140 -9.64 10.76 2.51
C PRO A 140 -8.44 10.10 1.85
N ARG A 141 -7.34 9.97 2.61
CA ARG A 141 -6.14 9.26 2.15
C ARG A 141 -6.39 7.78 1.87
N THR A 142 -7.26 7.16 2.66
CA THR A 142 -7.58 5.74 2.54
C THR A 142 -8.88 5.53 1.76
N GLN A 143 -8.93 4.42 1.02
CA GLN A 143 -10.11 4.02 0.26
C GLN A 143 -11.05 3.13 1.08
N ASN A 144 -10.97 3.14 2.41
CA ASN A 144 -11.72 2.26 3.31
C ASN A 144 -13.23 2.20 3.02
N LYS A 145 -13.86 3.33 2.67
CA LYS A 145 -15.29 3.36 2.28
C LYS A 145 -15.53 2.60 0.97
N VAL A 146 -14.67 2.82 -0.02
CA VAL A 146 -14.70 2.12 -1.31
C VAL A 146 -14.42 0.63 -1.11
N GLU A 147 -13.40 0.26 -0.34
CA GLU A 147 -13.09 -1.14 0.01
C GLU A 147 -14.26 -1.82 0.74
N ALA A 148 -14.88 -1.12 1.70
CA ALA A 148 -16.06 -1.64 2.39
C ALA A 148 -17.24 -1.84 1.42
N TRP A 149 -17.45 -0.93 0.47
CA TRP A 149 -18.44 -1.07 -0.58
C TRP A 149 -18.12 -2.24 -1.53
N HIS A 150 -16.88 -2.33 -2.03
CA HIS A 150 -16.40 -3.43 -2.87
C HIS A 150 -16.57 -4.78 -2.16
N ARG A 151 -16.28 -4.87 -0.87
CA ARG A 151 -16.49 -6.08 -0.06
C ARG A 151 -17.97 -6.45 0.05
N ARG A 152 -18.85 -5.46 0.29
CA ARG A 152 -20.30 -5.67 0.26
C ARG A 152 -20.73 -6.20 -1.11
N TRP A 153 -20.17 -5.64 -2.18
CA TRP A 153 -20.43 -6.04 -3.55
C TRP A 153 -19.96 -7.45 -3.87
N GLU A 154 -18.75 -7.82 -3.46
CA GLU A 154 -18.17 -9.16 -3.64
C GLU A 154 -19.07 -10.24 -3.02
N ILE A 155 -19.54 -10.00 -1.77
CA ILE A 155 -20.46 -10.89 -1.05
C ILE A 155 -21.79 -11.02 -1.81
N LEU A 156 -22.27 -9.94 -2.42
CA LEU A 156 -23.48 -9.97 -3.23
C LEU A 156 -23.23 -10.79 -4.50
N SER A 157 -22.17 -10.50 -5.27
CA SER A 157 -21.85 -11.19 -6.52
C SER A 157 -21.50 -12.67 -6.36
N ALA A 158 -21.01 -13.09 -5.19
CA ALA A 158 -20.75 -14.49 -4.87
C ALA A 158 -22.04 -15.33 -4.72
N ARG A 159 -23.23 -14.70 -4.67
CA ARG A 159 -24.51 -15.40 -4.78
C ARG A 159 -24.79 -15.66 -6.23
N SER A 160 -24.91 -16.94 -6.61
CA SER A 160 -24.86 -17.40 -8.01
C SER A 160 -25.80 -16.71 -9.00
N HIS A 161 -26.82 -15.97 -8.57
CA HIS A 161 -27.65 -15.13 -9.44
C HIS A 161 -28.20 -13.91 -8.69
N VAL A 162 -27.44 -12.82 -8.59
CA VAL A 162 -27.98 -11.55 -8.10
C VAL A 162 -28.91 -10.96 -9.16
N GLY A 163 -30.21 -10.92 -8.89
CA GLY A 163 -31.16 -10.25 -9.78
C GLY A 163 -30.89 -8.74 -9.88
N ILE A 164 -31.13 -8.17 -11.06
CA ILE A 164 -30.93 -6.73 -11.35
C ILE A 164 -31.62 -5.80 -10.32
N PHE A 165 -32.79 -6.18 -9.81
CA PHE A 165 -33.49 -5.43 -8.78
C PHE A 165 -32.72 -5.35 -7.45
N THR A 166 -31.98 -6.39 -7.10
CA THR A 166 -31.13 -6.40 -5.89
C THR A 166 -29.94 -5.46 -6.07
N ILE A 167 -29.35 -5.42 -7.26
CA ILE A 167 -28.30 -4.45 -7.62
C ILE A 167 -28.83 -3.02 -7.49
N ILE A 168 -29.98 -2.74 -8.10
CA ILE A 168 -30.61 -1.41 -8.05
C ILE A 168 -30.87 -1.00 -6.60
N LYS A 169 -31.43 -1.89 -5.77
CA LYS A 169 -31.65 -1.62 -4.35
C LYS A 169 -30.35 -1.33 -3.59
N GLN A 170 -29.26 -2.01 -3.90
CA GLN A 170 -27.98 -1.78 -3.25
C GLN A 170 -27.38 -0.42 -3.65
N ILE A 171 -27.50 -0.03 -4.92
CA ILE A 171 -27.09 1.30 -5.39
C ILE A 171 -27.94 2.39 -4.72
N GLN A 172 -29.26 2.22 -4.67
CA GLN A 172 -30.17 3.15 -3.98
C GLN A 172 -29.84 3.28 -2.49
N LYS A 173 -29.46 2.17 -1.83
CA LYS A 173 -29.04 2.21 -0.43
C LYS A 173 -27.76 3.03 -0.24
N GLU A 174 -26.76 2.83 -1.10
CA GLU A 174 -25.52 3.60 -1.05
C GLU A 174 -25.78 5.10 -1.33
N GLN A 175 -26.61 5.40 -2.32
CA GLN A 175 -27.01 6.76 -2.64
C GLN A 175 -27.69 7.44 -1.45
N ASN A 176 -28.65 6.77 -0.81
CA ASN A 176 -29.34 7.31 0.37
C ASN A 176 -28.38 7.52 1.55
N GLU A 177 -27.42 6.61 1.78
CA GLU A 177 -26.40 6.77 2.83
C GLU A 177 -25.54 8.01 2.56
N VAL A 178 -25.09 8.22 1.31
CA VAL A 178 -24.28 9.38 0.92
C VAL A 178 -25.07 10.69 0.98
N GLU A 179 -26.30 10.72 0.48
CA GLU A 179 -27.16 11.92 0.54
C GLU A 179 -27.44 12.33 1.99
N MET A 180 -27.64 11.38 2.88
CA MET A 180 -27.80 11.65 4.32
C MET A 180 -26.52 12.22 4.94
N GLU A 181 -25.34 11.70 4.58
CA GLU A 181 -24.06 12.26 5.03
C GLU A 181 -23.86 13.70 4.53
N ILE A 182 -24.25 14.01 3.29
CA ILE A 182 -24.20 15.37 2.72
C ILE A 182 -25.13 16.30 3.48
N GLU A 183 -26.39 15.92 3.69
CA GLU A 183 -27.37 16.72 4.43
C GLU A 183 -26.93 16.99 5.88
N ASN A 184 -26.37 15.99 6.56
CA ASN A 184 -25.83 16.16 7.91
C ASN A 184 -24.64 17.13 7.92
N ALA A 185 -23.76 17.04 6.92
CA ALA A 185 -22.66 18.00 6.76
C ALA A 185 -23.17 19.42 6.49
N MET A 186 -24.20 19.58 5.65
CA MET A 186 -24.85 20.88 5.39
C MET A 186 -25.53 21.48 6.63
N ARG A 187 -26.07 20.64 7.51
CA ARG A 187 -26.61 21.05 8.82
C ARG A 187 -25.54 21.42 9.84
N GLY A 188 -24.27 21.20 9.53
CA GLY A 188 -23.17 21.40 10.46
C GLY A 188 -23.10 20.34 11.56
N GLU A 189 -23.71 19.17 11.35
CA GLU A 189 -23.56 18.05 12.29
C GLU A 189 -22.11 17.57 12.31
N PRO A 190 -21.56 17.23 13.49
CA PRO A 190 -20.21 16.71 13.58
C PRO A 190 -20.11 15.38 12.86
N ALA A 191 -19.03 15.19 12.11
CA ALA A 191 -18.71 13.91 11.50
C ALA A 191 -18.68 12.78 12.56
N PRO A 192 -19.04 11.54 12.19
CA PRO A 192 -18.97 10.42 13.11
C PRO A 192 -17.57 10.31 13.72
N LYS A 193 -17.52 10.13 15.05
CA LYS A 193 -16.26 10.05 15.80
C LYS A 193 -15.40 8.92 15.26
N LYS A 194 -14.16 9.25 14.88
CA LYS A 194 -13.16 8.24 14.53
C LYS A 194 -12.54 7.72 15.82
N ARG A 195 -11.76 6.64 15.72
CA ARG A 195 -10.97 6.19 16.87
C ARG A 195 -9.91 7.26 17.17
N LYS A 196 -9.70 7.57 18.44
CA LYS A 196 -8.76 8.60 18.88
C LYS A 196 -7.34 8.38 18.35
N GLU A 197 -6.91 7.12 18.23
CA GLU A 197 -5.60 6.77 17.67
C GLU A 197 -5.47 7.13 16.19
N ASP A 198 -6.52 6.91 15.40
CA ASP A 198 -6.56 7.25 13.98
C ASP A 198 -6.55 8.76 13.79
N GLU A 199 -7.30 9.50 14.62
CA GLU A 199 -7.32 10.96 14.63
C GLU A 199 -5.93 11.54 14.97
N ASN A 200 -5.28 11.00 16.00
CA ASN A 200 -3.93 11.42 16.39
C ASN A 200 -2.90 11.10 15.31
N LYS A 201 -3.01 9.94 14.64
CA LYS A 201 -2.13 9.56 13.52
C LYS A 201 -2.31 10.51 12.35
N GLU A 202 -3.55 10.82 11.97
CA GLU A 202 -3.83 11.73 10.87
C GLU A 202 -3.37 13.16 11.18
N SER A 203 -3.57 13.64 12.42
CA SER A 203 -3.06 14.93 12.86
C SER A 203 -1.53 15.02 12.79
N ARG A 204 -0.80 13.97 13.21
CA ARG A 204 0.66 13.91 13.08
C ARG A 204 1.12 13.95 11.62
N ILE A 205 0.45 13.21 10.75
CA ILE A 205 0.72 13.21 9.30
C ILE A 205 0.50 14.61 8.72
N GLN A 206 -0.63 15.25 9.06
CA GLN A 206 -0.93 16.61 8.61
C GLN A 206 0.08 17.65 9.10
N ASN A 207 0.58 17.52 10.32
CA ASN A 207 1.63 18.41 10.83
C ASN A 207 2.93 18.28 10.01
N VAL A 208 3.30 17.06 9.59
CA VAL A 208 4.48 16.83 8.74
C VAL A 208 4.28 17.40 7.34
N ILE A 209 3.06 17.29 6.78
CA ILE A 209 2.69 17.83 5.47
C ILE A 209 2.70 19.36 5.48
N THR A 210 2.09 19.98 6.49
CA THR A 210 2.03 21.45 6.62
C THR A 210 3.43 22.05 6.73
N ASP A 211 4.36 21.31 7.35
CA ASP A 211 5.76 21.69 7.54
C ASP A 211 6.69 21.24 6.38
N ARG A 212 6.15 20.77 5.26
CA ARG A 212 6.92 20.25 4.11
C ARG A 212 7.95 21.26 3.58
N GLY A 213 7.61 22.55 3.54
CA GLY A 213 8.48 23.61 3.00
C GLY A 213 9.75 23.87 3.82
N ASN A 214 9.75 23.47 5.10
CA ASN A 214 10.90 23.67 6.00
C ASN A 214 11.81 22.43 6.10
N ARG A 215 11.50 21.36 5.35
CA ARG A 215 12.18 20.06 5.45
C ARG A 215 12.85 19.68 4.14
N SER A 216 13.99 18.99 4.25
CA SER A 216 14.54 18.24 3.13
C SER A 216 13.58 17.12 2.71
N THR A 217 13.66 16.66 1.46
CA THR A 217 12.83 15.56 0.95
C THR A 217 12.98 14.30 1.82
N MET A 218 14.20 13.99 2.25
CA MET A 218 14.48 12.83 3.10
C MET A 218 13.95 12.99 4.54
N ASP A 219 14.03 14.18 5.14
CA ASP A 219 13.46 14.42 6.47
C ASP A 219 11.93 14.41 6.46
N PHE A 220 11.33 14.87 5.36
CA PHE A 220 9.91 14.76 5.11
C PHE A 220 9.48 13.29 5.02
N LEU A 221 10.13 12.49 4.17
CA LEU A 221 9.85 11.06 4.02
C LEU A 221 10.03 10.31 5.34
N ARG A 222 11.08 10.62 6.11
CA ARG A 222 11.31 10.06 7.44
C ARG A 222 10.16 10.39 8.40
N GLY A 223 9.69 11.64 8.40
CA GLY A 223 8.55 12.08 9.22
C GLY A 223 7.26 11.32 8.90
N ILE A 224 6.99 11.09 7.61
CA ILE A 224 5.85 10.27 7.17
C ILE A 224 6.06 8.80 7.56
N ALA A 225 7.25 8.24 7.31
CA ALA A 225 7.59 6.84 7.59
C ALA A 225 7.40 6.45 9.06
N HIS A 226 7.66 7.36 10.01
CA HIS A 226 7.38 7.14 11.44
C HIS A 226 5.89 6.96 11.77
N ASN A 227 5.01 7.52 10.95
CA ASN A 227 3.56 7.42 11.13
C ASN A 227 2.95 6.23 10.34
N LEU A 228 3.71 5.62 9.44
CA LEU A 228 3.30 4.40 8.74
C LEU A 228 3.62 3.17 9.61
N SER A 229 2.65 2.27 9.72
CA SER A 229 2.79 0.96 10.36
C SER A 229 2.85 -0.09 9.26
N LEU A 230 3.90 -0.91 9.27
CA LEU A 230 4.00 -2.15 8.48
C LEU A 230 3.48 -3.33 9.31
#